data_AF-A0A2P8GMN2-F1
#
_entry.id   AF-A0A2P8GMN2-F1
#
_cell.length_a   1.000
_cell.length_b   1.000
_cell.length_c   1.000
_cell.angle_alpha   90.00
_cell.angle_beta   90.00
_cell.angle_gamma   90.00
#
_symmetry.space_group_name_H-M   'P 1'
#
loop_
_entity.id
_entity.type
_entity.pdbx_description
1 polymer ?
#
loop_
_entity_poly.entity_id
_entity_poly.type
_entity_poly.pdbx_seq_one_letter_code
_entity_poly.pdbx_strand_id
1 'polypeptide(L)'
;MRKISCNDKGLTLVEVLATLVLLGVIFIGIMGVFSQMSLFNEKTYTKLDTMNLARQEINEIKGIQYPLAADKILEKFKENSYLIDSTYTTKDQNGHTIYLLTKSKNGYIYELRFYENPKLEGKANVETLYQVHLMVKTGNKLNSETYAYIESK
;
A
#
# COMPACT_ATOMS: atom_id res chain seq x y z
N MET A 1 -70.09 -13.38 -18.61
CA MET A 1 -69.79 -12.27 -17.68
C MET A 1 -68.76 -12.78 -16.67
N ARG A 2 -67.54 -12.22 -16.64
CA ARG A 2 -66.48 -12.62 -15.71
C ARG A 2 -66.73 -11.96 -14.36
N LYS A 3 -66.93 -12.75 -13.31
CA LYS A 3 -67.11 -12.28 -11.94
C LYS A 3 -65.73 -11.95 -11.36
N ILE A 4 -65.43 -10.67 -11.19
CA ILE A 4 -64.24 -10.21 -10.47
C ILE A 4 -64.64 -10.22 -8.98
N SER A 5 -64.12 -11.18 -8.23
CA SER A 5 -64.33 -11.24 -6.78
C SER A 5 -63.35 -10.27 -6.11
N CYS A 6 -63.80 -9.10 -5.67
CA CYS A 6 -63.06 -8.27 -4.71
C CYS A 6 -63.09 -8.97 -3.35
N ASN A 7 -61.92 -9.37 -2.86
CA ASN A 7 -61.73 -9.88 -1.50
C ASN A 7 -61.33 -8.70 -0.61
N ASP A 8 -62.31 -8.02 -0.02
CA ASP A 8 -62.12 -6.84 0.85
C ASP A 8 -61.68 -7.22 2.28
N LYS A 9 -60.73 -8.17 2.40
CA LYS A 9 -60.06 -8.44 3.68
C LYS A 9 -58.94 -7.41 3.84
N GLY A 10 -59.21 -6.37 4.64
CA GLY A 10 -58.18 -5.41 5.05
C GLY A 10 -57.00 -6.09 5.73
N LEU A 11 -55.84 -5.42 5.74
CA LEU A 11 -54.65 -5.89 6.47
C LEU A 11 -54.95 -6.00 7.96
N THR A 12 -54.66 -7.15 8.56
CA THR A 12 -54.75 -7.29 10.01
C THR A 12 -53.59 -6.53 10.67
N LEU A 13 -53.83 -6.01 11.87
CA LEU A 13 -52.83 -5.25 12.62
C LEU A 13 -51.58 -6.09 12.90
N VAL A 14 -51.75 -7.41 13.06
CA VAL A 14 -50.66 -8.38 13.26
C VAL A 14 -49.81 -8.54 12.00
N GLU A 15 -50.41 -8.58 10.81
CA GLU A 15 -49.68 -8.65 9.54
C GLU A 15 -48.86 -7.37 9.28
N VAL A 16 -49.44 -6.20 9.57
CA VAL A 16 -48.71 -4.92 9.46
C VAL A 16 -47.56 -4.87 10.45
N LEU A 17 -47.78 -5.33 11.69
CA LEU A 17 -46.72 -5.36 12.70
C LEU A 17 -45.59 -6.33 12.30
N ALA A 18 -45.92 -7.52 11.83
CA ALA A 18 -44.94 -8.51 11.40
C ALA A 18 -44.11 -8.04 10.21
N THR A 19 -44.73 -7.38 9.23
CA THR A 19 -44.03 -6.80 8.08
C THR A 19 -43.11 -5.65 8.47
N LEU A 20 -43.52 -4.77 9.40
CA LEU A 20 -42.67 -3.71 9.92
C LEU A 20 -41.47 -4.25 10.71
N VAL A 21 -41.67 -5.28 11.53
CA VAL A 21 -40.58 -5.93 12.27
C VAL A 21 -39.59 -6.58 11.29
N LEU A 22 -40.09 -7.32 10.30
CA LEU A 22 -39.25 -7.98 9.30
C LEU A 22 -38.48 -6.97 8.45
N LEU A 23 -39.11 -5.87 8.06
CA LEU A 23 -38.46 -4.77 7.34
C LEU A 23 -37.37 -4.11 8.21
N GLY A 24 -37.63 -3.90 9.50
CA GLY A 24 -36.66 -3.33 10.45
C GLY A 24 -35.40 -4.19 10.58
N VAL A 25 -35.55 -5.51 10.70
CA VAL A 25 -34.41 -6.44 10.78
C VAL A 25 -33.57 -6.41 9.50
N ILE A 26 -34.22 -6.40 8.33
CA ILE A 26 -33.53 -6.31 7.04
C ILE A 26 -32.76 -5.00 6.93
N PHE A 27 -33.36 -3.89 7.35
CA PHE A 27 -32.74 -2.57 7.25
C PHE A 27 -31.47 -2.45 8.11
N ILE A 28 -31.51 -2.95 9.35
CA ILE A 28 -30.34 -2.99 10.23
C ILE A 28 -29.23 -3.86 9.62
N GLY A 29 -29.60 -5.02 9.04
CA GLY A 29 -28.65 -5.92 8.39
C GLY A 29 -27.93 -5.27 7.20
N ILE A 30 -28.69 -4.59 6.32
CA ILE A 30 -28.15 -3.93 5.14
C ILE A 30 -27.23 -2.75 5.52
N MET A 31 -27.60 -1.96 6.54
CA MET A 31 -26.77 -0.85 7.04
C MET A 31 -25.39 -1.33 7.53
N GLY A 32 -25.34 -2.48 8.20
CA GLY A 32 -24.09 -3.10 8.64
C GLY A 32 -23.15 -3.46 7.48
N VAL A 33 -23.69 -3.95 6.37
CA VAL A 33 -22.92 -4.32 5.17
C VAL A 33 -22.39 -3.07 4.44
N PHE A 34 -23.23 -2.04 4.26
CA PHE A 34 -22.81 -0.83 3.55
C PHE A 34 -21.72 -0.04 4.29
N SER A 35 -21.81 0.10 5.62
CA SER A 35 -20.77 0.76 6.43
C SER A 35 -19.43 0.05 6.28
N GLN A 36 -19.43 -1.29 6.30
CA GLN A 36 -18.22 -2.08 6.10
C GLN A 36 -17.65 -1.96 4.69
N MET A 37 -18.49 -1.95 3.66
CA MET A 37 -18.05 -1.74 2.27
C MET A 37 -17.40 -0.36 2.08
N SER A 38 -17.97 0.69 2.66
CA SER A 38 -17.39 2.04 2.61
C SER A 38 -15.98 2.08 3.21
N LEU A 39 -15.80 1.51 4.41
CA LEU A 39 -14.50 1.44 5.09
C LEU A 39 -13.48 0.57 4.34
N PHE A 40 -13.94 -0.51 3.70
CA PHE A 40 -13.07 -1.36 2.89
C PHE A 40 -12.62 -0.67 1.59
N ASN A 41 -13.52 0.06 0.96
CA ASN A 41 -13.23 0.83 -0.25
C ASN A 41 -12.19 1.92 0.05
N GLU A 42 -12.36 2.68 1.14
CA GLU A 42 -11.41 3.72 1.54
C GLU A 42 -10.00 3.16 1.76
N LYS A 43 -9.88 2.02 2.45
CA LYS A 43 -8.60 1.30 2.63
C LYS A 43 -8.01 0.85 1.30
N THR A 44 -8.85 0.42 0.37
CA THR A 44 -8.43 -0.03 -0.96
C THR A 44 -7.92 1.14 -1.79
N TYR A 45 -8.64 2.27 -1.82
CA TYR A 45 -8.20 3.49 -2.49
C TYR A 45 -6.87 4.00 -1.92
N THR A 46 -6.75 4.06 -0.60
CA THR A 46 -5.51 4.48 0.06
C THR A 46 -4.34 3.58 -0.34
N LYS A 47 -4.54 2.26 -0.37
CA LYS A 47 -3.49 1.30 -0.76
C LYS A 47 -3.09 1.42 -2.23
N LEU A 48 -4.05 1.65 -3.13
CA LEU A 48 -3.78 1.85 -4.56
C LEU A 48 -2.99 3.13 -4.79
N ASP A 49 -3.38 4.22 -4.12
CA ASP A 49 -2.70 5.51 -4.23
C ASP A 49 -1.27 5.44 -3.69
N THR A 50 -1.06 4.86 -2.49
CA THR A 50 0.29 4.71 -1.92
C THR A 50 1.15 3.76 -2.74
N MET A 51 0.57 2.74 -3.38
CA MET A 51 1.30 1.87 -4.31
C MET A 51 1.78 2.63 -5.55
N ASN A 52 0.94 3.52 -6.09
CA ASN A 52 1.32 4.36 -7.23
C ASN A 52 2.41 5.36 -6.85
N LEU A 53 2.28 6.02 -5.69
CA LEU A 53 3.32 6.91 -5.14
C LEU A 53 4.64 6.16 -4.96
N ALA A 54 4.61 4.95 -4.38
CA ALA A 54 5.82 4.15 -4.19
C ALA A 54 6.49 3.76 -5.52
N ARG A 55 5.69 3.44 -6.55
CA ARG A 55 6.21 3.15 -7.90
C ARG A 55 6.83 4.38 -8.55
N GLN A 56 6.24 5.55 -8.37
CA GLN A 56 6.80 6.80 -8.87
C GLN A 56 8.17 7.08 -8.24
N GLU A 57 8.27 7.01 -6.91
CA GLU A 57 9.54 7.24 -6.20
C GLU A 57 10.60 6.20 -6.59
N ILE A 58 10.24 4.93 -6.80
CA ILE A 58 11.17 3.91 -7.33
C ILE A 58 11.64 4.25 -8.74
N ASN A 59 10.78 4.76 -9.61
CA ASN A 59 11.17 5.12 -10.96
C ASN A 59 12.14 6.31 -10.97
N GLU A 60 11.93 7.28 -10.07
CA GLU A 60 12.87 8.40 -9.87
C GLU A 60 14.24 7.88 -9.41
N ILE A 61 14.26 6.95 -8.45
CA ILE A 61 15.48 6.27 -7.99
C ILE A 61 16.17 5.54 -9.15
N LYS A 62 15.44 4.72 -9.91
CA LYS A 62 16.00 3.96 -11.05
C LYS A 62 16.52 4.84 -12.19
N GLY A 63 16.01 6.07 -12.31
CA GLY A 63 16.48 7.02 -13.34
C GLY A 63 17.90 7.54 -13.10
N ILE A 64 18.48 7.30 -11.92
CA ILE A 64 19.81 7.73 -11.55
C ILE A 64 20.83 6.67 -11.98
N GLN A 65 21.96 7.09 -12.56
CA GLN A 65 23.09 6.19 -12.80
C GLN A 65 23.86 5.97 -11.50
N TYR A 66 24.05 4.70 -11.15
CA TYR A 66 24.69 4.31 -9.91
C TYR A 66 26.07 3.72 -10.17
N PRO A 67 27.11 4.20 -9.46
CA PRO A 67 28.46 3.70 -9.59
C PRO A 67 28.57 2.24 -9.11
N LEU A 68 29.57 1.50 -9.60
CA LEU A 68 29.81 0.08 -9.25
C LEU A 68 29.97 -0.24 -7.75
N ALA A 69 30.31 0.75 -6.92
CA ALA A 69 30.63 0.56 -5.51
C ALA A 69 29.47 0.98 -4.59
N ALA A 70 29.03 0.08 -3.70
CA ALA A 70 27.91 0.31 -2.78
C ALA A 70 28.06 1.58 -1.93
N ASP A 71 29.26 1.90 -1.45
CA ASP A 71 29.53 3.13 -0.68
C ASP A 71 29.21 4.40 -1.49
N LYS A 72 29.52 4.39 -2.78
CA LYS A 72 29.27 5.52 -3.69
C LYS A 72 27.79 5.61 -4.09
N ILE A 73 27.09 4.48 -4.12
CA ILE A 73 25.63 4.44 -4.31
C ILE A 73 24.95 5.15 -3.13
N LEU A 74 25.41 4.89 -1.90
CA LEU A 74 24.92 5.57 -0.71
C LEU A 74 25.21 7.07 -0.73
N GLU A 75 26.40 7.48 -1.15
CA GLU A 75 26.72 8.90 -1.35
C GLU A 75 25.78 9.54 -2.36
N LYS A 76 25.49 8.88 -3.50
CA LYS A 76 24.51 9.35 -4.48
C LYS A 76 23.11 9.49 -3.92
N PHE A 77 22.71 8.59 -3.03
CA PHE A 77 21.46 8.72 -2.29
C PHE A 77 21.49 9.99 -1.40
N LYS A 78 22.52 10.16 -0.57
CA LYS A 78 22.67 11.30 0.35
C LYS A 78 22.81 12.66 -0.36
N GLU A 79 23.53 12.70 -1.49
CA GLU A 79 23.66 13.90 -2.34
C GLU A 79 22.30 14.36 -2.88
N ASN A 80 21.41 13.41 -3.16
CA ASN A 80 20.03 13.69 -3.54
C ASN A 80 19.17 13.92 -2.29
N SER A 81 19.46 15.02 -1.58
CA SER A 81 18.75 15.49 -0.37
C SER A 81 17.24 15.69 -0.55
N TYR A 82 16.73 15.72 -1.79
CA TYR A 82 15.30 15.69 -2.10
C TYR A 82 14.60 14.37 -1.69
N LEU A 83 15.37 13.30 -1.46
CA LEU A 83 14.85 11.95 -1.25
C LEU A 83 14.94 11.47 0.21
N ILE A 84 15.64 12.18 1.11
CA ILE A 84 16.04 11.60 2.41
C ILE A 84 16.14 12.67 3.51
N ASP A 85 15.39 12.48 4.59
CA ASP A 85 15.46 13.28 5.81
C ASP A 85 16.45 12.70 6.84
N SER A 86 16.56 11.37 6.91
CA SER A 86 17.50 10.69 7.80
C SER A 86 17.98 9.35 7.25
N THR A 87 19.17 8.93 7.70
CA THR A 87 19.79 7.66 7.29
C THR A 87 20.28 6.90 8.53
N TYR A 88 19.96 5.62 8.60
CA TYR A 88 20.43 4.71 9.64
C TYR A 88 21.00 3.45 9.01
N THR A 89 21.96 2.82 9.69
CA THR A 89 22.48 1.51 9.30
C THR A 89 22.00 0.47 10.29
N THR A 90 21.54 -0.66 9.78
CA THR A 90 21.28 -1.86 10.58
C THR A 90 21.93 -3.06 9.91
N LYS A 91 22.04 -4.16 10.65
CA LYS A 91 22.51 -5.43 10.10
C LYS A 91 21.35 -6.42 10.01
N ASP A 92 21.30 -7.16 8.93
CA ASP A 92 20.41 -8.32 8.79
C ASP A 92 20.83 -9.46 9.75
N GLN A 93 19.99 -10.48 9.89
CA GLN A 93 20.27 -11.74 10.59
C GLN A 93 21.56 -12.42 10.08
N ASN A 94 21.92 -12.18 8.83
CA ASN A 94 23.15 -12.68 8.19
C ASN A 94 24.35 -11.73 8.34
N GLY A 95 24.22 -10.64 9.10
CA GLY A 95 25.28 -9.66 9.34
C GLY A 95 25.51 -8.65 8.20
N HIS A 96 24.68 -8.67 7.15
CA HIS A 96 24.75 -7.76 6.01
C HIS A 96 24.27 -6.36 6.36
N THR A 97 24.97 -5.32 5.91
CA THR A 97 24.55 -3.93 6.15
C THR A 97 23.34 -3.59 5.31
N ILE A 98 22.32 -3.05 5.97
CA ILE A 98 21.13 -2.48 5.35
C ILE A 98 21.13 -0.98 5.70
N TYR A 99 21.08 -0.16 4.66
CA TYR A 99 20.93 1.27 4.79
C TYR A 99 19.44 1.62 4.75
N LEU A 100 18.93 2.18 5.85
CA LEU A 100 17.56 2.66 5.98
C LEU A 100 17.57 4.16 5.74
N LEU A 101 16.90 4.60 4.69
CA LEU A 101 16.74 6.00 4.36
C LEU A 101 15.26 6.35 4.52
N THR A 102 14.96 7.40 5.28
CA THR A 102 13.58 7.79 5.53
C THR A 102 13.31 9.19 5.02
N LYS A 103 12.09 9.40 4.51
CA LYS A 103 11.60 10.67 3.99
C LYS A 103 10.14 10.85 4.40
N SER A 104 9.79 12.02 4.90
CA SER A 104 8.42 12.39 5.24
C SER A 104 7.91 13.42 4.24
N LYS A 105 6.88 13.08 3.48
CA LYS A 105 6.27 13.99 2.50
C LYS A 105 4.75 13.81 2.48
N ASN A 106 4.02 14.92 2.55
CA ASN A 106 2.55 14.95 2.50
C ASN A 106 1.86 14.02 3.52
N GLY A 107 2.43 13.87 4.72
CA GLY A 107 1.87 12.99 5.77
C GLY A 107 2.17 11.49 5.59
N TYR A 108 2.89 11.12 4.53
CA TYR A 108 3.42 9.77 4.34
C TYR A 108 4.89 9.70 4.70
N ILE A 109 5.28 8.58 5.32
CA ILE A 109 6.66 8.24 5.65
C ILE A 109 7.11 7.17 4.66
N TYR A 110 8.11 7.50 3.87
CA TYR A 110 8.77 6.62 2.93
C TYR A 110 10.02 6.05 3.61
N GLU A 111 10.12 4.74 3.71
CA GLU A 111 11.32 4.04 4.20
C GLU A 111 11.91 3.23 3.05
N LEU A 112 13.08 3.65 2.60
CA LEU A 112 13.90 2.95 1.62
C LEU A 112 14.92 2.08 2.35
N ARG A 113 14.99 0.80 2.02
CA ARG A 113 16.01 -0.12 2.50
C ARG A 113 16.89 -0.52 1.32
N PHE A 114 18.15 -0.12 1.39
CA PHE A 114 19.16 -0.51 0.42
C PHE A 114 20.05 -1.60 1.02
N TYR A 115 20.18 -2.71 0.30
CA TYR A 115 21.00 -3.84 0.72
C TYR A 115 22.37 -3.71 0.09
N GLU A 116 23.42 -3.63 0.92
CA GLU A 116 24.81 -3.43 0.49
C GLU A 116 25.35 -4.58 -0.35
N ASN A 117 24.85 -5.79 -0.12
CA ASN A 117 25.23 -6.95 -0.91
C ASN A 117 24.35 -7.05 -2.15
N PRO A 118 24.96 -7.19 -3.34
CA PRO A 118 24.20 -7.42 -4.55
C PRO A 118 23.43 -8.74 -4.40
N LYS A 119 22.17 -8.73 -4.80
CA LYS A 119 21.34 -9.93 -4.78
C LYS A 119 21.68 -10.87 -5.93
N LEU A 120 22.21 -10.31 -7.01
CA LEU A 120 22.70 -11.04 -8.17
C LEU A 120 24.04 -10.44 -8.57
N GLU A 121 25.07 -11.30 -8.52
CA GLU A 121 26.39 -11.01 -9.07
C GLU A 121 26.47 -11.60 -10.47
N GLY A 122 26.60 -10.73 -11.46
CA GLY A 122 26.79 -11.15 -12.84
C GLY A 122 28.16 -11.81 -13.04
N LYS A 123 28.23 -12.93 -13.77
CA LYS A 123 29.51 -13.49 -14.24
C LYS A 123 29.95 -12.77 -15.52
N ALA A 124 31.17 -12.24 -15.52
CA ALA A 124 31.89 -11.62 -16.65
C ALA A 124 31.11 -10.48 -17.36
N ASN A 125 31.46 -9.22 -17.06
CA ASN A 125 30.88 -7.99 -17.66
C ASN A 125 29.36 -7.80 -17.45
N VAL A 126 28.77 -8.48 -16.47
CA VAL A 126 27.34 -8.33 -16.16
C VAL A 126 27.17 -7.48 -14.90
N GLU A 127 26.33 -6.46 -15.04
CA GLU A 127 25.96 -5.44 -14.06
C GLU A 127 25.52 -6.09 -12.74
N THR A 128 26.04 -5.57 -11.62
CA THR A 128 25.63 -6.01 -10.28
C THR A 128 24.27 -5.42 -9.93
N LEU A 129 23.35 -6.26 -9.44
CA LEU A 129 21.99 -5.83 -9.08
C LEU A 129 21.84 -5.71 -7.57
N TYR A 130 21.62 -4.48 -7.11
CA TYR A 130 21.34 -4.18 -5.71
C TYR A 130 19.83 -4.15 -5.46
N GLN A 131 19.37 -4.85 -4.43
CA GLN A 131 17.95 -4.83 -4.06
C GLN A 131 17.63 -3.56 -3.27
N VAL A 132 16.50 -2.95 -3.60
CA VAL A 132 15.92 -1.82 -2.90
C VAL A 132 14.48 -2.15 -2.50
N HIS A 133 14.14 -1.94 -1.24
CA HIS A 133 12.80 -2.16 -0.70
C HIS A 133 12.25 -0.82 -0.21
N LEU A 134 11.20 -0.33 -0.85
CA LEU A 134 10.53 0.90 -0.46
C LEU A 134 9.22 0.57 0.25
N MET A 135 9.03 1.14 1.43
CA MET A 135 7.82 1.03 2.23
C MET A 135 7.19 2.42 2.38
N VAL A 136 5.87 2.52 2.23
CA VAL A 136 5.10 3.75 2.45
C VAL A 136 4.16 3.55 3.62
N LYS A 137 4.30 4.40 4.64
CA LYS A 137 3.57 4.34 5.90
C LYS A 137 2.80 5.64 6.14
N THR A 138 1.72 5.56 6.90
CA THR A 138 1.07 6.72 7.53
C THR A 138 1.13 6.52 9.04
N GLY A 139 1.91 7.37 9.73
CA GLY A 139 2.26 7.11 11.13
C GLY A 139 2.98 5.76 11.28
N ASN A 140 2.45 4.88 12.13
CA ASN A 140 3.03 3.54 12.36
C ASN A 140 2.42 2.43 11.47
N LYS A 141 1.47 2.77 10.59
CA LYS A 141 0.76 1.78 9.76
C LYS A 141 1.41 1.67 8.38
N LEU A 142 1.78 0.46 7.99
CA LEU A 142 2.21 0.14 6.64
C LEU A 142 1.00 0.18 5.69
N ASN A 143 1.07 1.00 4.65
CA ASN A 143 0.03 1.09 3.63
C ASN A 143 0.42 0.28 2.38
N SER A 144 1.67 0.39 1.96
CA SER A 144 2.19 -0.34 0.79
C SER A 144 3.69 -0.54 0.85
N GLU A 145 4.17 -1.54 0.12
CA GLU A 145 5.59 -1.79 -0.08
C GLU A 145 5.84 -2.26 -1.52
N THR A 146 7.06 -2.05 -1.99
CA THR A 146 7.48 -2.43 -3.34
C THR A 146 8.99 -2.67 -3.39
N TYR A 147 9.41 -3.52 -4.31
CA TYR A 147 10.80 -3.90 -4.49
C TYR A 147 11.31 -3.43 -5.85
N ALA A 148 12.55 -2.97 -5.87
CA ALA A 148 13.29 -2.62 -7.08
C ALA A 148 14.68 -3.24 -7.05
N TYR A 149 15.28 -3.28 -8.23
CA TYR A 149 16.67 -3.59 -8.43
C TYR A 149 17.33 -2.39 -9.08
N ILE A 150 18.53 -2.06 -8.60
CA ILE A 150 19.39 -1.02 -9.15
C ILE A 150 20.55 -1.71 -9.85
N GLU A 151 20.76 -1.36 -11.11
CA GLU A 151 21.92 -1.75 -11.90
C GLU A 151 23.10 -0.83 -11.58
N SER A 152 24.21 -1.40 -11.15
CA SER A 152 25.50 -0.72 -11.09
C SER A 152 26.17 -0.77 -12.46
N LYS A 153 26.52 0.40 -13.02
CA LYS A 153 27.31 0.53 -14.25
C LYS A 153 28.57 1.36 -14.03
#